data_AF-A0A9R0XZS0-F1
#
_entry.id   AF-A0A9R0XZS0-F1
#
_cell.length_a   1.000
_cell.length_b   1.000
_cell.length_c   1.000
_cell.angle_alpha   90.00
_cell.angle_beta   90.00
_cell.angle_gamma   90.00
#
_symmetry.space_group_name_H-M   'P 1'
#
loop_
_entity.id
_entity.type
_entity.pdbx_description
1 polymer ?
#
loop_
_entity_poly.entity_id
_entity_poly.type
_entity_poly.pdbx_seq_one_letter_code
_entity_poly.pdbx_strand_id
1 'polypeptide(L)'
;MAGSVGTGRVAPRSSPKRYSGMDPPLSLTRPTMFDLQKTAELEKFLVEAGLYESEEQSAKREEVLREIDGIVKEWVKQLTSQKGYSEQMIEKANVVLFTFGSYRLGGHITALLDGEKRIKSQVKCYNYLLKGC
;
A
#
# COMPACT_ATOMS: atom_id res chain seq x y z
N MET A 1 -19.63 4.00 -65.10
CA MET A 1 -19.95 3.08 -63.99
C MET A 1 -18.79 3.13 -63.00
N ALA A 2 -18.73 4.14 -62.14
CA ALA A 2 -17.71 4.26 -61.10
C ALA A 2 -18.35 3.89 -59.76
N GLY A 3 -17.88 2.80 -59.15
CA GLY A 3 -18.35 2.34 -57.84
C GLY A 3 -17.87 3.28 -56.74
N SER A 4 -18.80 3.73 -55.89
CA SER A 4 -18.46 4.43 -54.65
C SER A 4 -18.35 3.41 -53.52
N VAL A 5 -17.13 3.26 -53.01
CA VAL A 5 -16.78 2.49 -51.81
C VAL A 5 -17.31 3.22 -50.59
N GLY A 6 -18.17 2.55 -49.81
CA GLY A 6 -18.69 3.07 -48.55
C GLY A 6 -17.60 3.22 -47.49
N THR A 7 -17.46 4.43 -46.94
CA THR A 7 -16.60 4.71 -45.80
C THR A 7 -17.41 4.58 -44.51
N GLY A 8 -17.45 3.36 -43.96
CA GLY A 8 -17.96 3.13 -42.61
C GLY A 8 -16.97 3.64 -41.56
N ARG A 9 -17.33 4.71 -40.83
CA ARG A 9 -16.59 5.12 -39.63
C ARG A 9 -16.74 4.04 -38.56
N VAL A 10 -15.66 3.32 -38.27
CA VAL A 10 -15.58 2.43 -37.10
C VAL A 10 -15.41 3.33 -35.88
N ALA A 11 -16.46 3.42 -35.05
CA ALA A 11 -16.37 4.05 -33.74
C ALA A 11 -15.31 3.33 -32.88
N PRO A 12 -14.51 4.06 -32.08
CA PRO A 12 -13.54 3.43 -31.19
C PRO A 12 -14.29 2.57 -30.17
N ARG A 13 -13.98 1.27 -30.14
CA ARG A 13 -14.51 0.33 -29.16
C ARG A 13 -14.05 0.78 -27.78
N SER A 14 -14.95 1.32 -26.97
CA SER A 14 -14.68 1.56 -25.56
C SER A 14 -14.39 0.22 -24.89
N SER A 15 -13.20 0.06 -24.33
CA SER A 15 -12.87 -1.10 -23.52
C SER A 15 -13.87 -1.24 -22.37
N PRO A 16 -14.30 -2.47 -22.01
CA PRO A 16 -15.24 -2.65 -20.91
C PRO A 16 -14.59 -2.17 -19.61
N LYS A 17 -15.28 -1.24 -18.91
CA LYS A 17 -14.90 -0.81 -17.56
C LYS A 17 -14.84 -2.04 -16.67
N ARG A 18 -13.64 -2.38 -16.19
CA ARG A 18 -13.47 -3.47 -15.23
C ARG A 18 -13.95 -2.98 -13.88
N TYR A 19 -15.11 -3.47 -13.44
CA TYR A 19 -15.60 -3.27 -12.08
C TYR A 19 -14.85 -4.22 -11.14
N SER A 20 -14.55 -3.74 -9.92
CA SER A 20 -13.63 -4.38 -8.97
C SER A 20 -14.17 -5.64 -8.28
N GLY A 21 -15.23 -6.26 -8.81
CA GLY A 21 -15.92 -7.39 -8.21
C GLY A 21 -16.53 -8.33 -9.27
N MET A 22 -17.01 -9.48 -8.83
CA MET A 22 -17.68 -10.46 -9.71
C MET A 22 -19.05 -9.95 -10.18
N ASP A 23 -19.74 -9.16 -9.36
CA ASP A 23 -21.07 -8.61 -9.65
C ASP A 23 -21.01 -7.19 -10.21
N PRO A 24 -21.99 -6.80 -11.05
CA PRO A 24 -22.12 -5.43 -11.51
C PRO A 24 -22.44 -4.47 -10.34
N PRO A 25 -22.06 -3.19 -10.45
CA PRO A 25 -22.34 -2.20 -9.40
C PRO A 25 -23.84 -1.96 -9.25
N LEU A 26 -24.31 -1.84 -8.01
CA LEU A 26 -25.72 -1.54 -7.68
C LEU A 26 -26.17 -0.17 -8.22
N SER A 27 -25.26 0.81 -8.23
CA SER A 27 -25.53 2.15 -8.73
C SER A 27 -24.27 2.77 -9.30
N LEU A 28 -24.44 3.54 -10.37
CA LEU A 28 -23.41 4.39 -10.97
C LEU A 28 -23.72 5.88 -10.78
N THR A 29 -24.76 6.20 -9.99
CA THR A 29 -25.17 7.58 -9.70
C THR A 29 -24.06 8.30 -8.95
N ARG A 30 -23.77 9.53 -9.37
CA ARG A 30 -22.77 10.38 -8.72
C ARG A 30 -23.33 11.01 -7.44
N PRO A 31 -22.46 11.35 -6.47
CA PRO A 31 -22.87 12.11 -5.30
C PRO A 31 -23.55 13.43 -5.69
N THR A 32 -24.59 13.78 -4.95
CA THR A 32 -25.28 15.07 -5.07
C THR A 32 -24.55 16.15 -4.26
N MET A 33 -24.93 17.41 -4.44
CA MET A 33 -24.36 18.52 -3.64
C MET A 33 -24.62 18.34 -2.14
N PHE A 34 -25.78 17.75 -1.78
CA PHE A 34 -26.12 17.45 -0.40
C PHE A 34 -25.18 16.38 0.20
N ASP A 35 -24.86 15.33 -0.56
CA ASP A 35 -23.94 14.28 -0.11
C ASP A 35 -22.53 14.84 0.14
N LEU A 36 -22.07 15.75 -0.73
CA LEU A 36 -20.79 16.43 -0.57
C LEU A 36 -20.76 17.31 0.68
N GLN A 37 -21.84 18.05 0.95
CA GLN A 37 -21.96 18.83 2.18
C GLN A 37 -21.90 17.94 3.42
N LYS A 38 -22.62 16.81 3.42
CA LYS A 38 -22.59 15.85 4.53
C LYS A 38 -21.22 15.20 4.73
N THR A 39 -20.49 14.97 3.64
CA THR A 39 -19.12 14.47 3.69
C THR A 39 -18.20 15.48 4.37
N ALA A 40 -18.31 16.77 4.04
CA ALA A 40 -17.52 17.83 4.67
C ALA A 40 -17.85 18.00 6.17
N GLU A 41 -19.13 17.91 6.55
CA GLU A 41 -19.55 17.92 7.97
C GLU A 41 -18.94 16.74 8.74
N LEU A 42 -18.91 15.55 8.14
CA LEU A 42 -18.31 14.36 8.73
C LEU A 42 -16.79 14.50 8.88
N GLU A 43 -16.09 14.96 7.83
CA GLU A 43 -14.64 15.16 7.87
C GLU A 43 -14.24 16.13 8.98
N LYS A 44 -14.96 17.25 9.11
CA LYS A 44 -14.75 18.21 10.19
C LYS A 44 -14.89 17.56 11.57
N PHE A 45 -15.94 16.78 11.78
CA PHE A 45 -16.16 16.06 13.04
C PHE A 45 -15.03 15.06 13.36
N LEU A 46 -14.55 14.31 12.36
CA LEU A 46 -13.46 13.34 12.54
C LEU A 46 -12.13 14.01 12.91
N VAL A 47 -11.86 15.19 12.32
CA VAL A 47 -10.70 16.02 12.67
C VAL A 47 -10.83 16.56 14.09
N GLU A 48 -11.99 17.10 14.47
CA GLU A 48 -12.25 17.61 15.82
C GLU A 48 -12.19 16.51 16.89
N ALA A 49 -12.61 15.29 16.55
CA ALA A 49 -12.46 14.11 17.41
C ALA A 49 -11.00 13.63 17.53
N GLY A 50 -10.07 14.26 16.80
CA GLY A 50 -8.64 14.00 16.87
C GLY A 50 -8.25 12.61 16.37
N LEU A 51 -9.05 12.01 15.47
CA LEU A 51 -8.87 10.63 14.99
C LEU A 51 -7.77 10.50 13.92
N TYR A 52 -7.38 11.61 13.30
CA TYR A 52 -6.27 11.62 12.34
C TYR A 52 -4.94 11.73 13.07
N GLU A 53 -3.96 10.97 12.57
CA GLU A 53 -2.59 11.07 13.05
C GLU A 53 -1.99 12.43 12.66
N SER A 54 -1.23 13.02 13.60
CA SER A 54 -0.46 14.24 13.34
C SER A 54 0.76 13.96 12.48
N GLU A 55 1.28 14.98 11.79
CA GLU A 55 2.49 14.85 10.96
C GLU A 55 3.69 14.40 11.79
N GLU A 56 3.82 14.87 13.04
CA GLU A 56 4.89 14.49 13.94
C GLU A 56 4.83 13.02 14.34
N GLN A 57 3.63 12.51 14.64
CA GLN A 57 3.43 11.09 14.95
C GLN A 57 3.74 10.21 13.74
N SER A 58 3.29 10.61 12.56
CA SER A 58 3.59 9.91 11.30
C SER A 58 5.11 9.88 11.04
N ALA A 59 5.78 11.03 11.15
CA ALA A 59 7.23 11.13 10.98
C ALA A 59 7.98 10.24 11.98
N LYS A 60 7.50 10.16 13.23
CA LYS A 60 8.11 9.28 14.23
C LYS A 60 7.95 7.81 13.88
N ARG A 61 6.81 7.38 13.34
CA ARG A 61 6.63 5.99 12.88
C ARG A 61 7.54 5.66 11.72
N GLU A 62 7.69 6.58 10.77
CA GLU A 62 8.61 6.41 9.65
C GLU A 62 10.06 6.29 10.12
N GLU A 63 10.47 7.05 11.13
CA GLU A 63 11.79 6.91 11.76
C GLU A 63 11.99 5.51 12.35
N VAL A 64 11.05 5.04 13.15
CA VAL A 64 11.13 3.69 13.73
C VAL A 64 11.17 2.61 12.65
N LEU A 65 10.41 2.77 11.56
CA LEU A 65 10.47 1.81 10.44
C LEU A 65 11.82 1.82 9.72
N ARG A 66 12.46 2.99 9.57
CA ARG A 66 13.83 3.07 9.03
C ARG A 66 14.85 2.37 9.92
N GLU A 67 14.73 2.53 11.24
CA GLU A 67 15.59 1.84 12.19
C GLU A 67 15.41 0.32 12.12
N ILE A 68 14.16 -0.15 12.11
CA ILE A 68 13.84 -1.58 11.98
C ILE A 68 14.38 -2.13 10.65
N ASP A 69 14.21 -1.42 9.54
CA ASP A 69 14.75 -1.83 8.23
C ASP A 69 16.28 -1.99 8.28
N GLY A 70 16.98 -1.05 8.92
CA GLY A 70 18.42 -1.14 9.15
C GLY A 70 18.82 -2.36 9.99
N ILE A 71 18.15 -2.59 11.11
CA ILE A 71 18.40 -3.74 12.01
C ILE A 71 18.20 -5.05 11.28
N VAL A 72 17.10 -5.20 10.52
CA VAL A 72 16.79 -6.44 9.81
C VAL A 72 17.79 -6.68 8.67
N LYS A 73 18.22 -5.64 7.95
CA LYS A 73 19.27 -5.75 6.92
C LYS A 73 20.61 -6.22 7.50
N GLU A 74 21.03 -5.62 8.61
CA GLU A 74 22.27 -5.99 9.28
C GLU A 74 22.20 -7.43 9.81
N TRP A 75 21.09 -7.80 10.44
CA TRP A 75 20.86 -9.16 10.89
C TRP A 75 20.92 -10.19 9.74
N VAL A 76 20.36 -9.86 8.57
CA VAL A 76 20.45 -10.73 7.38
C VAL A 76 21.89 -10.91 6.91
N LYS A 77 22.71 -9.86 6.91
CA LYS A 77 24.14 -9.94 6.56
C LYS A 77 24.93 -10.79 7.55
N GLN A 78 24.65 -10.65 8.84
CA GLN A 78 25.29 -11.48 9.88
C GLN A 78 24.90 -12.95 9.72
N LEU A 79 23.62 -13.24 9.45
CA LEU A 79 23.15 -14.60 9.19
C LEU A 79 23.78 -15.22 7.94
N THR A 80 23.97 -14.45 6.86
CA THR A 80 24.63 -14.96 5.65
C THR A 80 26.13 -15.19 5.88
N SER A 81 26.79 -14.33 6.66
CA SER A 81 28.17 -14.56 7.08
C SER A 81 28.34 -15.85 7.88
N GLN A 82 27.47 -16.08 8.88
CA GLN A 82 27.51 -17.30 9.70
C GLN A 82 27.26 -18.59 8.90
N LYS A 83 26.53 -18.49 7.79
CA LYS A 83 26.29 -19.62 6.87
C LYS A 83 27.46 -19.91 5.93
N GLY A 84 28.53 -19.11 5.97
CA GLY A 84 29.73 -19.31 5.16
C GLY A 84 29.59 -18.85 3.70
N TYR A 85 28.68 -17.92 3.39
CA TYR A 85 28.62 -17.32 2.05
C TYR A 85 29.83 -16.41 1.79
N SER A 86 30.17 -16.21 0.52
CA SER A 86 31.26 -15.31 0.13
C SER A 86 30.92 -13.85 0.45
N GLU A 87 31.94 -13.02 0.68
CA GLU A 87 31.77 -11.58 0.96
C GLU A 87 30.92 -10.87 -0.13
N GLN A 88 31.12 -11.23 -1.40
CA GLN A 88 30.34 -10.70 -2.52
C GLN A 88 28.85 -11.03 -2.43
N MET A 89 28.49 -12.19 -1.85
CA MET A 89 27.10 -12.56 -1.62
C MET A 89 26.52 -11.91 -0.37
N ILE A 90 27.33 -11.75 0.69
CA ILE A 90 26.92 -11.07 1.92
C ILE A 90 26.61 -9.60 1.63
N GLU A 91 27.45 -8.92 0.86
CA GLU A 91 27.24 -7.52 0.46
C GLU A 91 25.95 -7.34 -0.34
N LYS A 92 25.63 -8.30 -1.20
CA LYS A 92 24.40 -8.32 -2.01
C LYS A 92 23.16 -8.80 -1.26
N ALA A 93 23.30 -9.35 -0.06
CA ALA A 93 22.17 -9.80 0.74
C ALA A 93 21.31 -8.59 1.15
N ASN A 94 20.05 -8.62 0.73
CA ASN A 94 19.11 -7.54 0.99
C ASN A 94 17.76 -8.10 1.42
N VAL A 95 17.03 -7.31 2.18
CA VAL A 95 15.68 -7.59 2.67
C VAL A 95 14.86 -6.33 2.53
N VAL A 96 13.58 -6.50 2.23
CA VAL A 96 12.65 -5.39 2.06
C VAL A 96 11.58 -5.52 3.12
N LEU A 97 11.47 -4.50 3.96
CA LEU A 97 10.41 -4.41 4.95
C LEU A 97 9.11 -3.96 4.28
N PHE A 98 8.03 -4.73 4.50
CA PHE A 98 6.69 -4.38 4.05
C PHE A 98 5.76 -4.20 5.25
N THR A 99 4.98 -3.13 5.22
CA THR A 99 3.92 -2.88 6.20
C THR A 99 2.57 -3.36 5.68
N PHE A 100 1.73 -3.83 6.58
CA PHE A 100 0.38 -4.33 6.31
C PHE A 100 -0.61 -3.79 7.35
N GLY A 101 -1.89 -4.08 7.15
CA GLY A 101 -2.95 -3.66 8.07
C GLY A 101 -3.26 -2.17 7.96
N SER A 102 -3.87 -1.61 9.00
CA SER A 102 -4.31 -0.20 9.04
C SER A 102 -3.18 0.79 8.74
N TYR A 103 -1.93 0.44 9.07
CA TYR A 103 -0.74 1.23 8.72
C TYR A 103 -0.61 1.47 7.24
N ARG A 104 -0.69 0.41 6.46
CA ARG A 104 -0.51 0.51 5.01
C ARG A 104 -1.72 1.17 4.33
N LEU A 105 -2.89 1.12 4.97
CA LEU A 105 -4.14 1.63 4.42
C LEU A 105 -4.41 3.10 4.75
N GLY A 106 -3.57 3.74 5.57
CA GLY A 106 -3.76 5.14 5.98
C GLY A 106 -4.93 5.37 6.96
N GLY A 107 -5.65 4.31 7.33
CA GLY A 107 -6.74 4.33 8.31
C GLY A 107 -6.25 4.18 9.75
N HIS A 108 -5.10 4.78 10.08
CA HIS A 108 -4.64 4.80 11.46
C HIS A 108 -5.39 5.86 12.24
N ILE A 109 -6.37 5.38 13.01
CA ILE A 109 -7.00 6.16 14.05
C ILE A 109 -6.00 6.26 15.21
N THR A 110 -5.64 7.48 15.60
CA THR A 110 -4.98 7.78 16.88
C THR A 110 -5.80 7.11 17.97
N ALA A 111 -5.26 6.04 18.54
CA ALA A 111 -5.97 5.28 19.54
C ALA A 111 -6.28 6.18 20.75
N LEU A 112 -7.56 6.54 20.91
CA LEU A 112 -8.11 6.69 22.25
C LEU A 112 -7.85 5.36 22.98
N LEU A 113 -7.14 5.46 24.09
CA LEU A 113 -6.76 4.41 25.04
C LEU A 113 -5.44 3.68 24.74
N ASP A 114 -4.49 3.97 25.63
CA ASP A 114 -3.62 3.04 26.36
C ASP A 114 -3.23 1.71 25.68
N GLY A 115 -1.93 1.47 25.68
CA GLY A 115 -1.40 0.13 25.88
C GLY A 115 -1.50 -0.82 24.70
N GLU A 116 -0.34 -1.06 24.08
CA GLU A 116 0.01 -2.39 23.58
C GLU A 116 -0.81 -2.91 22.37
N LYS A 117 -0.67 -2.24 21.22
CA LYS A 117 -0.95 -2.90 19.93
C LYS A 117 0.35 -3.27 19.24
N ARG A 118 0.82 -4.45 19.66
CA ARG A 118 1.88 -5.30 19.11
C ARG A 118 1.88 -5.24 17.57
N ILE A 119 2.79 -4.46 17.00
CA ILE A 119 3.11 -4.52 15.57
C ILE A 119 3.66 -5.92 15.31
N LYS A 120 2.81 -6.82 14.81
CA LYS A 120 3.27 -8.11 14.27
C LYS A 120 3.90 -7.81 12.90
N SER A 121 5.11 -7.30 12.91
CA SER A 121 5.98 -7.31 11.73
C SER A 121 6.37 -8.77 11.49
N GLN A 122 5.78 -9.40 10.47
CA GLN A 122 6.36 -10.62 9.93
C GLN A 122 7.45 -10.21 8.95
N VAL A 123 8.70 -10.37 9.39
CA VAL A 123 9.86 -10.33 8.50
C VAL A 123 9.75 -11.52 7.55
N LYS A 124 9.29 -11.28 6.31
CA LYS A 124 9.46 -12.25 5.23
C LYS A 124 10.83 -12.03 4.59
N CYS A 125 11.80 -12.88 4.95
CA CYS A 125 13.01 -13.05 4.17
C CYS A 125 12.63 -13.67 2.82
N TYR A 126 12.36 -12.85 1.80
CA TYR A 126 12.29 -13.35 0.44
C TYR A 126 13.69 -13.75 -0.02
N ASN A 127 13.91 -15.06 0.10
CA ASN A 127 14.83 -15.92 -0.61
C ASN A 127 15.44 -15.30 -1.89
N TYR A 128 16.61 -14.67 -1.76
CA TYR A 128 17.60 -14.61 -2.86
C TYR A 128 18.46 -15.90 -2.93
N LEU A 129 18.06 -16.95 -2.20
CA LEU A 129 18.76 -18.24 -2.10
C LEU A 129 18.12 -19.37 -2.93
N LEU A 130 17.10 -19.10 -3.76
CA LEU A 130 16.45 -20.11 -4.61
C LEU A 130 16.56 -19.84 -6.13
N LYS A 131 17.40 -18.91 -6.57
CA LYS A 131 17.70 -18.70 -8.01
C LYS A 131 19.20 -18.81 -8.31
N GLY A 132 19.83 -19.89 -7.84
CA GLY A 132 21.26 -20.12 -8.04
C GLY A 132 21.78 -21.54 -7.76
N CYS A 133 20.90 -22.54 -7.63
CA CYS A 133 21.21 -23.94 -7.92
C CYS A 133 20.32 -24.39 -9.07
#